data_AF-A0A5C3Q320-F1
#
_entry.id   AF-A0A5C3Q320-F1
#
_cell.length_a   1.000
_cell.length_b   1.000
_cell.length_c   1.000
_cell.angle_alpha   90.00
_cell.angle_beta   90.00
_cell.angle_gamma   90.00
#
_symmetry.space_group_name_H-M   'P 1'
#
loop_
_entity.id
_entity.type
_entity.pdbx_description
1 polymer ?
#
loop_
_entity_poly.entity_id
_entity_poly.type
_entity_poly.pdbx_seq_one_letter_code
_entity_poly.pdbx_strand_id
1 'polypeptide(L)'
;MSDIAQKADSIAFHFYTKLFYVVNHARATAEPTTPPKTDKWFNLETPDTDLFTREQKEPYKALLSSGSPITSRPPRSLPPPINAPPFELQVLLTIPELTHNQVLVVQDLDVPGGQRRRIEPTPRHILLETWTLQFSRDASSVAQQPSAGGGEEIALPTIYKHGIPLFRSVFTLLRIMPSWK
;
A
#
# COMPACT_ATOMS: atom_id res chain seq x y z
N MET A 1 -6.80 7.77 -27.51
CA MET A 1 -7.07 8.04 -26.08
C MET A 1 -7.05 6.78 -25.21
N SER A 2 -7.21 5.57 -25.76
CA SER A 2 -7.16 4.30 -25.00
C SER A 2 -5.77 3.93 -24.47
N ASP A 3 -4.70 4.19 -25.23
CA ASP A 3 -3.32 3.80 -24.85
C ASP A 3 -2.78 4.58 -23.64
N ILE A 4 -3.14 5.86 -23.50
CA ILE A 4 -2.73 6.69 -22.36
C ILE A 4 -3.42 6.20 -21.08
N ALA A 5 -4.73 5.92 -21.14
CA ALA A 5 -5.47 5.36 -20.00
C ALA A 5 -4.88 4.01 -19.57
N GLN A 6 -4.62 3.10 -20.52
CA GLN A 6 -3.99 1.81 -20.23
C GLN A 6 -2.60 1.94 -19.59
N LYS A 7 -1.80 2.92 -20.02
CA LYS A 7 -0.49 3.21 -19.40
C LYS A 7 -0.64 3.78 -17.99
N ALA A 8 -1.61 4.67 -17.77
CA ALA A 8 -1.92 5.20 -16.46
C ALA A 8 -2.34 4.08 -15.50
N ASP A 9 -3.21 3.19 -15.96
CA ASP A 9 -3.68 2.02 -15.23
C ASP A 9 -2.52 1.09 -14.89
N SER A 10 -1.64 0.82 -15.85
CA SER A 10 -0.43 0.03 -15.60
C SER A 10 0.45 0.66 -14.53
N ILE A 11 0.70 1.97 -14.60
CA ILE A 11 1.49 2.68 -13.59
C ILE A 11 0.81 2.57 -12.22
N ALA A 12 -0.49 2.85 -12.13
CA ALA A 12 -1.27 2.78 -10.89
C ALA A 12 -1.24 1.37 -10.27
N PHE A 13 -1.39 0.33 -11.11
CA PHE A 13 -1.27 -1.05 -10.66
C PHE A 13 0.10 -1.34 -10.03
N HIS A 14 1.18 -0.84 -10.64
CA HIS A 14 2.52 -1.01 -10.10
C HIS A 14 2.77 -0.22 -8.82
N PHE A 15 2.03 0.86 -8.53
CA PHE A 15 2.09 1.50 -7.21
C PHE A 15 1.57 0.55 -6.11
N TYR A 16 0.45 -0.13 -6.35
CA TYR A 16 -0.11 -1.09 -5.37
C TYR A 16 0.83 -2.27 -5.15
N THR A 17 1.28 -2.92 -6.23
CA THR A 17 2.18 -4.08 -6.11
C THR A 17 3.52 -3.69 -5.50
N LYS A 18 4.08 -2.54 -5.87
CA LYS A 18 5.37 -2.08 -5.33
C LYS A 18 5.29 -1.79 -3.84
N LEU A 19 4.21 -1.16 -3.36
CA LEU A 19 4.01 -0.95 -1.92
C LEU A 19 4.01 -2.28 -1.18
N PHE A 20 3.24 -3.26 -1.69
CA PHE A 20 3.22 -4.61 -1.11
C PHE A 20 4.62 -5.23 -1.04
N TYR A 21 5.37 -5.23 -2.13
CA TYR A 21 6.70 -5.86 -2.17
C TYR A 21 7.70 -5.18 -1.25
N VAL A 22 7.68 -3.85 -1.18
CA VAL A 22 8.58 -3.07 -0.33
C VAL A 22 8.28 -3.33 1.15
N VAL A 23 7.00 -3.36 1.54
CA VAL A 23 6.59 -3.67 2.93
C VAL A 23 6.89 -5.13 3.27
N ASN A 24 6.53 -6.08 2.39
CA ASN A 24 6.81 -7.50 2.61
C ASN A 24 8.32 -7.76 2.75
N HIS A 25 9.15 -7.19 1.88
CA HIS A 25 10.61 -7.32 1.99
C HIS A 25 11.14 -6.78 3.33
N ALA A 26 10.49 -5.76 3.91
CA ALA A 26 10.90 -5.21 5.19
C ALA A 26 10.31 -5.93 6.42
N ARG A 27 9.39 -6.88 6.26
CA ARG A 27 8.69 -7.55 7.37
C ARG A 27 8.74 -9.07 7.31
N ALA A 28 9.10 -9.64 6.17
CA ALA A 28 9.24 -11.07 6.00
C ALA A 28 10.35 -11.59 6.94
N THR A 29 9.96 -12.48 7.84
CA THR A 29 10.88 -13.21 8.73
C THR A 29 11.28 -14.57 8.18
N ALA A 30 10.63 -15.01 7.10
CA ALA A 30 10.95 -16.26 6.42
C ALA A 30 12.07 -16.06 5.39
N GLU A 31 13.06 -16.94 5.44
CA GLU A 31 14.11 -17.02 4.41
C GLU A 31 13.50 -17.42 3.06
N PRO A 32 13.84 -16.74 1.95
CA PRO A 32 13.33 -17.10 0.64
C PRO A 32 13.88 -18.47 0.21
N THR A 33 12.99 -19.46 0.06
CA THR A 33 13.34 -20.85 -0.29
C THR A 33 13.89 -21.01 -1.72
N THR A 34 13.67 -20.03 -2.59
CA THR A 34 14.11 -20.02 -4.00
C THR A 34 14.66 -18.64 -4.37
N PRO A 35 15.53 -18.52 -5.41
CA PRO A 35 15.95 -17.20 -5.88
C PRO A 35 14.71 -16.42 -6.32
N PRO A 36 14.31 -15.37 -5.59
CA PRO A 36 13.05 -14.71 -5.86
C PRO A 36 13.16 -13.97 -7.18
N LYS A 37 12.13 -14.06 -8.02
CA LYS A 37 11.98 -13.11 -9.13
C LYS A 37 12.04 -11.70 -8.54
N THR A 38 12.61 -10.75 -9.25
CA THR A 38 12.81 -9.39 -8.71
C THR A 38 11.93 -8.41 -9.44
N ASP A 39 11.16 -7.61 -8.72
CA ASP A 39 10.48 -6.44 -9.26
C ASP A 39 11.46 -5.26 -9.32
N LYS A 40 11.58 -4.65 -10.51
CA LYS A 40 12.50 -3.53 -10.79
C LYS A 40 11.78 -2.21 -11.07
N TRP A 41 10.46 -2.14 -10.82
CA TRP A 41 9.69 -0.93 -11.02
C TRP A 41 10.18 0.21 -10.11
N PHE A 42 10.06 1.44 -10.59
CA PHE A 42 10.48 2.66 -9.90
C PHE A 42 11.97 2.67 -9.49
N ASN A 43 12.82 1.98 -10.26
CA ASN A 43 14.27 1.92 -10.06
C ASN A 43 14.67 1.48 -8.64
N LEU A 44 13.92 0.52 -8.10
CA LEU A 44 14.17 -0.12 -6.81
C LEU A 44 14.03 -1.63 -7.03
N GLU A 45 15.03 -2.42 -6.65
CA GLU A 45 14.95 -3.88 -6.76
C GLU A 45 14.36 -4.46 -5.47
N THR A 46 13.27 -5.20 -5.59
CA THR A 46 12.61 -5.88 -4.47
C THR A 46 12.31 -7.33 -4.82
N PRO A 47 12.50 -8.29 -3.91
CA PRO A 47 12.08 -9.66 -4.14
C PRO A 47 10.56 -9.71 -4.34
N ASP A 48 10.15 -10.32 -5.44
CA ASP A 48 8.78 -10.69 -5.72
C ASP A 48 8.41 -11.89 -4.84
N THR A 49 7.13 -11.98 -4.51
CA THR A 49 6.58 -13.06 -3.70
C THR A 49 5.19 -13.42 -4.19
N ASP A 50 4.89 -14.71 -4.14
CA ASP A 50 3.57 -15.24 -4.51
C ASP A 50 2.52 -14.99 -3.42
N LEU A 51 2.92 -14.39 -2.28
CA LEU A 51 2.02 -14.01 -1.18
C LEU A 51 0.95 -13.01 -1.61
N PHE A 52 1.24 -12.15 -2.60
CA PHE A 52 0.21 -11.30 -3.21
C PHE A 52 -0.44 -12.06 -4.36
N THR A 53 -1.45 -12.85 -4.00
CA THR A 53 -2.06 -13.82 -4.92
C THR A 53 -2.79 -13.10 -6.05
N ARG A 54 -3.03 -13.84 -7.14
CA ARG A 54 -3.81 -13.32 -8.27
C ARG A 54 -5.19 -12.80 -7.83
N GLU A 55 -5.84 -13.50 -6.91
CA GLU A 55 -7.15 -13.14 -6.38
C GLU A 55 -7.13 -11.80 -5.63
N GLN A 56 -6.04 -11.50 -4.91
CA GLN A 56 -5.87 -10.22 -4.22
C GLN A 56 -5.49 -9.09 -5.18
N LYS A 57 -4.81 -9.40 -6.30
CA LYS A 57 -4.46 -8.44 -7.36
C LYS A 57 -5.65 -8.09 -8.26
N GLU A 58 -6.58 -9.03 -8.45
CA GLU A 58 -7.70 -8.91 -9.40
C GLU A 58 -8.62 -7.69 -9.13
N PRO A 59 -9.02 -7.36 -7.88
CA PRO A 59 -9.82 -6.17 -7.61
C PRO A 59 -9.15 -4.89 -8.09
N TYR A 60 -7.84 -4.74 -7.85
CA TYR A 60 -7.08 -3.57 -8.26
C TYR A 60 -6.90 -3.50 -9.78
N LYS A 61 -6.86 -4.64 -10.48
CA LYS A 61 -6.84 -4.70 -11.94
C LYS A 61 -8.20 -4.43 -12.57
N ALA A 62 -9.28 -4.91 -11.94
CA ALA A 62 -10.65 -4.74 -12.40
C ALA A 62 -11.16 -3.31 -12.22
N LEU A 63 -10.75 -2.63 -11.16
CA LEU A 63 -11.02 -1.19 -10.93
C LEU A 63 -10.42 -0.30 -12.01
N LEU A 64 -9.34 -0.77 -12.64
CA LEU A 64 -8.66 -0.08 -13.75
C LEU A 64 -9.23 -0.50 -15.11
N SER A 65 -9.66 -1.76 -15.26
CA SER A 65 -10.20 -2.31 -16.53
C SER A 65 -11.68 -1.99 -16.76
N SER A 66 -12.47 -1.85 -15.68
CA SER A 66 -13.81 -1.30 -15.73
C SER A 66 -13.66 0.19 -15.97
N GLY A 67 -13.57 0.57 -17.24
CA GLY A 67 -13.43 1.95 -17.67
C GLY A 67 -14.64 2.80 -17.31
N SER A 68 -14.93 2.98 -16.03
CA SER A 68 -15.55 4.20 -15.55
C SER A 68 -14.52 5.27 -15.82
N PRO A 69 -14.71 6.07 -16.88
CA PRO A 69 -13.81 7.16 -17.10
C PRO A 69 -13.92 8.03 -15.84
N ILE A 70 -12.80 8.58 -15.44
CA ILE A 70 -12.72 9.79 -14.63
C ILE A 70 -13.65 10.91 -15.14
N THR A 71 -14.15 10.74 -16.37
CA THR A 71 -15.13 11.54 -17.12
C THR A 71 -16.42 10.78 -17.43
N SER A 72 -17.24 10.44 -16.44
CA SER A 72 -18.70 10.39 -16.68
C SER A 72 -19.44 11.03 -15.51
N ARG A 73 -19.90 12.25 -15.78
CA ARG A 73 -20.83 13.03 -14.95
C ARG A 73 -21.97 12.11 -14.48
N PRO A 74 -22.16 11.87 -13.17
CA PRO A 74 -23.34 11.14 -12.72
C PRO A 74 -24.60 11.98 -13.01
N PRO A 75 -25.75 11.34 -13.32
CA PRO A 75 -27.04 12.03 -13.29
C PRO A 75 -27.25 12.62 -11.89
N ARG A 76 -27.72 13.88 -11.84
CA ARG A 76 -27.78 14.76 -10.66
C ARG A 76 -28.80 14.32 -9.57
N SER A 77 -28.79 13.07 -9.14
CA SER A 77 -29.74 12.63 -8.11
C SER A 77 -29.27 11.51 -7.18
N LEU A 78 -27.98 11.16 -7.15
CA LEU A 78 -27.41 10.26 -6.13
C LEU A 78 -26.06 10.80 -5.63
N PRO A 79 -25.73 10.63 -4.33
CA PRO A 79 -24.39 10.92 -3.85
C PRO A 79 -23.40 10.06 -4.64
N PRO A 80 -22.34 10.65 -5.21
CA PRO A 80 -21.41 9.94 -6.08
C PRO A 80 -20.72 8.79 -5.33
N PRO A 81 -20.56 7.59 -5.92
CA PRO A 81 -19.60 6.61 -5.41
C PRO A 81 -18.20 7.17 -5.70
N ILE A 82 -17.69 7.92 -4.72
CA ILE A 82 -16.38 8.55 -4.74
C ILE A 82 -15.34 7.50 -4.32
N ASN A 83 -14.29 7.39 -5.14
CA ASN A 83 -13.00 6.71 -4.94
C ASN A 83 -12.89 5.26 -5.40
N ALA A 84 -11.81 4.99 -6.14
CA ALA A 84 -11.23 3.65 -6.17
C ALA A 84 -10.96 3.25 -4.71
N PRO A 85 -11.38 2.06 -4.26
CA PRO A 85 -11.19 1.64 -2.88
C PRO A 85 -9.71 1.71 -2.54
N PRO A 86 -9.37 2.23 -1.35
CA PRO A 86 -7.98 2.32 -0.93
C PRO A 86 -7.38 0.92 -0.86
N PHE A 87 -6.14 0.79 -1.33
CA PHE A 87 -5.35 -0.40 -1.08
C PHE A 87 -4.88 -0.36 0.37
N GLU A 88 -5.35 -1.31 1.18
CA GLU A 88 -4.96 -1.43 2.58
C GLU A 88 -4.11 -2.69 2.78
N LEU A 89 -2.95 -2.50 3.43
CA LEU A 89 -2.02 -3.56 3.78
C LEU A 89 -1.76 -3.50 5.29
N GLN A 90 -2.04 -4.60 5.97
CA GLN A 90 -1.85 -4.73 7.41
C GLN A 90 -0.64 -5.63 7.71
N VAL A 91 0.22 -5.19 8.62
CA VAL A 91 1.33 -5.98 9.15
C VAL A 91 0.93 -6.50 10.52
N LEU A 92 0.89 -7.82 10.66
CA LEU A 92 0.43 -8.50 11.87
C LEU A 92 1.57 -9.30 12.50
N LEU A 93 1.70 -9.22 13.83
CA LEU A 93 2.47 -10.18 14.61
C LEU A 93 1.59 -11.40 14.90
N THR A 94 1.93 -12.54 14.31
CA THR A 94 1.26 -13.81 14.58
C THR A 94 1.84 -14.43 15.84
N ILE A 95 0.98 -14.72 16.81
CA ILE A 95 1.37 -15.35 18.06
C ILE A 95 1.19 -16.85 17.91
N PRO A 96 2.27 -17.64 18.05
CA PRO A 96 2.15 -19.09 18.00
C PRO A 96 1.33 -19.61 19.18
N GLU A 97 0.87 -20.85 19.10
CA GLU A 97 0.24 -21.50 20.25
C GLU A 97 1.23 -21.58 21.41
N LEU A 98 0.92 -20.86 22.49
CA LEU A 98 1.79 -20.79 23.66
C LEU A 98 1.61 -22.04 24.53
N THR A 99 2.71 -22.65 24.92
CA THR A 99 2.71 -23.75 25.91
C THR A 99 2.40 -23.24 27.33
N HIS A 100 2.14 -24.14 28.27
CA HIS A 100 1.72 -23.82 29.66
C HIS A 100 2.67 -22.88 30.44
N ASN A 101 3.94 -22.76 30.02
CA ASN A 101 4.93 -21.88 30.66
C ASN A 101 5.28 -20.63 29.83
N GLN A 102 4.58 -20.40 28.72
CA GLN A 102 4.81 -19.25 27.85
C GLN A 102 3.68 -18.24 28.01
N VAL A 103 4.06 -16.97 28.15
CA VAL A 103 3.12 -15.86 28.27
C VAL A 103 3.55 -14.73 27.36
N LEU A 104 2.58 -14.07 26.73
CA LEU A 104 2.83 -12.88 25.94
C LEU A 104 2.89 -11.66 26.85
N VAL A 105 3.93 -10.84 26.67
CA VAL A 105 4.21 -9.67 27.51
C VAL A 105 4.59 -8.50 26.62
N VAL A 106 4.04 -7.32 26.92
CA VAL A 106 4.53 -6.03 26.40
C VAL A 106 5.52 -5.46 27.40
N GLN A 107 6.69 -5.06 26.91
CA GLN A 107 7.66 -4.32 27.70
C GLN A 107 7.53 -2.83 27.38
N ASP A 108 7.31 -2.03 28.42
CA ASP A 108 7.37 -0.57 28.32
C ASP A 108 8.84 -0.12 28.23
N LEU A 109 9.17 0.62 27.17
CA LEU A 109 10.53 1.11 26.92
C LEU A 109 10.79 2.48 27.57
N ASP A 110 9.75 3.18 28.02
CA ASP A 110 9.87 4.53 28.60
C ASP A 110 10.24 4.50 30.09
N VAL A 111 10.15 3.33 30.72
CA VAL A 111 10.45 3.15 32.16
C VAL A 111 11.82 2.48 32.34
N PRO A 112 12.79 3.12 33.02
CA PRO A 112 14.05 2.49 33.40
C PRO A 112 13.79 1.28 34.30
N GLY A 113 14.13 0.08 33.81
CA GLY A 113 13.80 -1.20 34.46
C GLY A 113 12.66 -1.99 33.78
N GLY A 114 12.00 -1.40 32.78
CA GLY A 114 11.09 -2.06 31.84
C GLY A 114 9.89 -2.72 32.51
N GLN A 115 8.81 -1.97 32.72
CA GLN A 115 7.57 -2.57 33.22
C GLN A 115 7.06 -3.59 32.20
N ARG A 116 6.95 -4.84 32.64
CA ARG A 116 6.44 -5.97 31.86
C ARG A 116 4.96 -6.17 32.18
N ARG A 117 4.09 -6.00 31.18
CA ARG A 117 2.65 -6.23 31.30
C ARG A 117 2.26 -7.44 30.49
N ARG A 118 1.68 -8.45 31.15
CA ARG A 118 1.13 -9.62 30.47
C ARG A 118 -0.12 -9.23 29.67
N ILE A 119 -0.26 -9.78 28.47
CA ILE A 119 -1.46 -9.63 27.64
C ILE A 119 -2.37 -10.84 27.89
N GLU A 120 -3.57 -10.60 28.40
CA GLU A 120 -4.60 -11.63 28.61
C GLU A 120 -5.97 -11.14 28.10
N PRO A 121 -6.74 -11.97 27.37
CA PRO A 121 -6.33 -13.27 26.82
C PRO A 121 -5.23 -13.13 25.76
N THR A 122 -4.40 -14.15 25.57
CA THR A 122 -3.37 -14.14 24.52
C THR A 122 -4.05 -14.05 23.15
N PRO A 123 -3.87 -12.95 22.39
CA PRO A 123 -4.46 -12.84 21.06
C PRO A 123 -3.76 -13.78 20.07
N ARG A 124 -4.41 -14.08 18.94
CA ARG A 124 -3.76 -14.82 17.84
C ARG A 124 -2.90 -13.91 16.95
N HIS A 125 -3.31 -12.66 16.81
CA HIS A 125 -2.64 -11.66 15.98
C HIS A 125 -2.64 -10.31 16.69
N ILE A 126 -1.55 -9.56 16.55
CA ILE A 126 -1.46 -8.16 16.97
C ILE A 126 -1.18 -7.31 15.73
N LEU A 127 -2.02 -6.30 15.50
CA LEU A 127 -1.78 -5.33 14.44
C LEU A 127 -0.60 -4.43 14.81
N LEU A 128 0.42 -4.42 13.96
CA LEU A 128 1.60 -3.56 14.12
C LEU A 128 1.50 -2.31 13.25
N GLU A 129 1.07 -2.45 11.99
CA GLU A 129 1.00 -1.36 11.02
C GLU A 129 -0.19 -1.50 10.09
N THR A 130 -0.73 -0.36 9.66
CA THR A 130 -1.67 -0.26 8.55
C THR A 130 -1.10 0.71 7.52
N TRP A 131 -0.93 0.23 6.29
CA TRP A 131 -0.49 1.01 5.14
C TRP A 131 -1.67 1.19 4.19
N THR A 132 -1.98 2.44 3.85
CA THR A 132 -3.10 2.77 2.98
C THR A 132 -2.59 3.55 1.77
N LEU A 133 -2.87 3.05 0.57
CA LEU A 133 -2.62 3.74 -0.69
C LEU A 133 -3.95 4.10 -1.34
N GLN A 134 -4.17 5.40 -1.51
CA GLN A 134 -5.38 5.93 -2.11
C GLN A 134 -5.02 6.92 -3.23
N PHE A 135 -5.67 6.76 -4.38
CA PHE A 135 -5.66 7.77 -5.42
C PHE A 135 -6.83 8.72 -5.19
N SER A 136 -6.53 9.97 -4.84
CA SER A 136 -7.53 11.02 -4.66
C SER A 136 -7.67 11.83 -5.94
N ARG A 137 -8.91 12.13 -6.32
CA ARG A 137 -9.19 13.20 -7.29
C ARG A 137 -9.25 14.50 -6.50
N ASP A 138 -8.48 15.50 -6.90
CA ASP A 138 -8.53 16.80 -6.23
C ASP A 138 -9.91 17.44 -6.50
N ALA A 139 -10.78 17.47 -5.48
CA ALA A 139 -12.12 18.05 -5.58
C ALA A 139 -12.08 19.57 -5.81
N SER A 140 -10.94 20.21 -5.53
CA SER A 140 -10.61 21.59 -5.86
C SER A 140 -10.61 21.88 -7.37
N SER A 141 -10.43 20.86 -8.22
CA SER A 141 -10.47 21.01 -9.68
C SER A 141 -11.89 21.02 -10.28
N VAL A 142 -12.91 20.62 -9.52
CA VAL A 142 -14.31 20.50 -10.01
C VAL A 142 -15.14 21.74 -9.69
N ALA A 143 -14.71 22.58 -8.75
CA ALA A 143 -15.36 23.84 -8.40
C ALA A 143 -14.95 25.03 -9.30
N GLN A 144 -13.93 24.88 -10.15
CA GLN A 144 -13.57 25.89 -11.14
C GLN A 144 -14.28 25.60 -12.47
N GLN A 145 -15.34 26.36 -12.72
CA GLN A 145 -15.96 26.52 -14.03
C GLN A 145 -14.91 26.83 -15.12
N PRO A 146 -15.19 26.49 -16.40
CA PRO A 146 -14.22 26.51 -17.47
C PRO A 146 -13.96 27.96 -17.88
N SER A 147 -12.85 28.51 -17.43
CA SER A 147 -12.29 29.74 -17.99
C SER A 147 -10.78 29.56 -18.07
N ALA A 148 -10.34 29.29 -19.31
CA ALA A 148 -9.00 29.50 -19.84
C ALA A 148 -7.81 29.23 -18.88
N GLY A 149 -7.20 28.05 -19.02
CA GLY A 149 -5.76 27.87 -18.81
C GLY A 149 -5.36 27.06 -17.56
N GLY A 150 -4.85 25.84 -17.81
CA GLY A 150 -3.71 25.35 -17.04
C GLY A 150 -3.97 24.56 -15.76
N GLY A 151 -5.02 23.74 -15.69
CA GLY A 151 -4.91 22.54 -14.84
C GLY A 151 -3.85 21.65 -15.47
N GLU A 152 -2.60 21.71 -14.98
CA GLU A 152 -1.48 20.99 -15.57
C GLU A 152 -1.71 19.48 -15.39
N GLU A 153 -2.25 18.84 -16.42
CA GLU A 153 -2.38 17.38 -16.48
C GLU A 153 -0.96 16.80 -16.44
N ILE A 154 -0.56 16.31 -15.27
CA ILE A 154 0.79 15.78 -15.05
C ILE A 154 0.99 14.59 -15.99
N ALA A 155 1.95 14.70 -16.90
CA ALA A 155 2.24 13.64 -17.85
C ALA A 155 2.65 12.35 -17.14
N LEU A 156 2.20 11.19 -17.64
CA LEU A 156 2.50 9.87 -17.07
C LEU A 156 4.00 9.60 -16.79
N PRO A 157 4.95 10.01 -17.66
CA PRO A 157 6.38 9.86 -17.35
C PRO A 157 6.81 10.62 -16.10
N THR A 158 6.18 11.77 -15.83
CA THR A 158 6.44 12.58 -14.63
C THR A 158 5.90 11.87 -13.39
N ILE A 159 4.69 11.29 -13.45
CA ILE A 159 4.12 10.47 -12.36
C ILE A 159 5.04 9.29 -12.02
N TYR A 160 5.52 8.56 -13.04
CA TYR A 160 6.47 7.47 -12.82
C TYR A 160 7.77 7.97 -12.15
N LYS A 161 8.32 9.09 -12.62
CA LYS A 161 9.52 9.71 -12.04
C LYS A 161 9.31 10.12 -10.58
N HIS A 162 8.13 10.58 -10.19
CA HIS A 162 7.79 10.88 -8.80
C HIS A 162 7.63 9.62 -7.94
N GLY A 163 7.24 8.49 -8.52
CA GLY A 163 7.22 7.20 -7.82
C GLY A 163 8.60 6.74 -7.36
N ILE A 164 9.67 7.08 -8.09
CA ILE A 164 11.05 6.69 -7.74
C ILE A 164 11.48 7.20 -6.34
N PRO A 165 11.52 8.52 -6.06
CA PRO A 165 11.87 9.00 -4.74
C PRO A 165 10.86 8.57 -3.67
N LEU A 166 9.57 8.44 -4.01
CA LEU A 166 8.56 7.94 -3.07
C LEU A 166 8.92 6.56 -2.53
N PHE A 167 9.16 5.58 -3.41
CA PHE A 167 9.45 4.21 -2.97
C PHE A 167 10.81 4.08 -2.29
N ARG A 168 11.79 4.92 -2.64
CA ARG A 168 13.07 5.00 -1.88
C ARG A 168 12.87 5.55 -0.47
N SER A 169 12.02 6.56 -0.31
CA SER A 169 11.64 7.09 1.00
C SER A 169 10.90 6.04 1.82
N VAL A 170 9.92 5.35 1.25
CA VAL A 170 9.18 4.27 1.93
C VAL A 170 10.13 3.14 2.35
N PHE A 171 11.03 2.70 1.47
CA PHE A 171 12.02 1.67 1.75
C PHE A 171 12.94 2.03 2.93
N THR A 172 13.27 3.31 3.07
CA THR A 172 14.10 3.83 4.17
C THR A 172 13.28 3.95 5.45
N LEU A 173 12.06 4.49 5.37
CA LEU A 173 11.13 4.63 6.49
C LEU A 173 10.87 3.27 7.16
N LEU A 174 10.66 2.22 6.38
CA LEU A 174 10.38 0.88 6.88
C LEU A 174 11.48 0.31 7.78
N ARG A 175 12.73 0.81 7.70
CA ARG A 175 13.88 0.36 8.51
C ARG A 175 14.07 1.13 9.81
N ILE A 176 13.35 2.24 9.98
CA ILE A 176 13.41 3.05 11.20
C ILE A 176 12.13 2.93 12.04
N MET A 177 11.09 2.29 11.49
CA MET A 177 9.85 2.01 12.21
C MET A 177 10.05 0.97 13.32
N PRO A 178 9.27 1.03 14.41
CA PRO A 178 9.44 0.14 15.57
C PRO A 178 9.37 -1.35 15.23
N SER A 179 8.55 -1.72 14.26
CA SER A 179 8.32 -3.08 13.78
C SER A 179 9.44 -3.66 12.91
N TRP A 180 10.50 -2.91 12.64
CA TRP A 180 11.70 -3.42 11.98
C TRP A 180 12.64 -4.17 12.93
N LYS A 181 12.63 -3.81 14.22
CA LYS A 181 13.50 -4.42 15.24
C LYS A 181 12.86 -5.65 15.86
#